data_AF-A0A4R2GDH9-F1
#
_entry.id   AF-A0A4R2GDH9-F1
#
_cell.length_a   1.000
_cell.length_b   1.000
_cell.length_c   1.000
_cell.angle_alpha   90.00
_cell.angle_beta   90.00
_cell.angle_gamma   90.00
#
_symmetry.space_group_name_H-M   'P 1'
#
loop_
_entity.id
_entity.type
_entity.pdbx_description
1 polymer ?
#
loop_
_entity_poly.entity_id
_entity_poly.type
_entity_poly.pdbx_seq_one_letter_code
_entity_poly.pdbx_strand_id
1 'polypeptide(L)'
;MQKIKIVSLFCLFGWFVSFSSNAQNVEELVSKYTSENGQKYMQPFADAFSANLNSGLFHNAGINKLGFQIYLGIETQLAVIPSSQKFMTATTEGDYFPSTRVENVPTVFGPSEGKRIEDPNTGLVYVFPGGLDINYVPMITPQLTVGSVYGTDLTIRFAGTKKIEDVGDISLFGWGLRHSIDQYLPLPFSSAIGFYNQRFKFGDYLDASSSIISLQGSFSIQVITLYGGLGYEMGSMKISYEYENLENGQTEEIRFDLTPGNTIRLTTGFGFNLGPVNLHAEYNLAKQSTISAGLGIGFGYK
;
A
#
# COMPACT_ATOMS: atom_id res chain seq x y z
N MET A 1 -20.62 25.91 6.78
CA MET A 1 -21.04 24.95 5.75
C MET A 1 -19.94 24.78 4.71
N GLN A 2 -19.04 23.83 4.94
CA GLN A 2 -18.27 23.15 3.89
C GLN A 2 -18.02 21.76 4.43
N LYS A 3 -18.87 20.81 4.02
CA LYS A 3 -18.67 19.39 4.33
C LYS A 3 -17.43 18.96 3.54
N ILE A 4 -16.34 18.72 4.25
CA ILE A 4 -15.10 18.17 3.74
C ILE A 4 -15.47 16.85 3.02
N LYS A 5 -14.93 16.70 1.80
CA LYS A 5 -15.21 15.55 0.94
C LYS A 5 -13.91 14.78 0.78
N ILE A 6 -13.62 13.90 1.74
CA ILE A 6 -12.61 12.83 1.56
C ILE A 6 -12.98 11.85 0.42
N VAL A 7 -14.07 12.08 -0.34
CA VAL A 7 -14.53 11.43 -1.59
C VAL A 7 -13.41 10.90 -2.51
N SER A 8 -12.25 11.54 -2.55
CA SER A 8 -11.23 11.29 -3.57
C SER A 8 -10.13 10.28 -3.22
N LEU A 9 -9.95 9.86 -1.95
CA LEU A 9 -8.87 8.92 -1.58
C LEU A 9 -9.04 7.52 -2.22
N PHE A 10 -10.30 7.10 -2.45
CA PHE A 10 -10.63 5.83 -3.10
C PHE A 10 -10.97 5.96 -4.60
N CYS A 11 -11.16 7.18 -5.13
CA CYS A 11 -11.59 7.40 -6.51
C CYS A 11 -10.49 7.22 -7.57
N LEU A 12 -9.21 7.22 -7.20
CA LEU A 12 -8.15 7.49 -8.18
C LEU A 12 -7.34 6.28 -8.65
N PHE A 13 -7.70 5.06 -8.24
CA PHE A 13 -7.10 3.84 -8.81
C PHE A 13 -7.89 3.19 -9.94
N GLY A 14 -9.06 3.74 -10.26
CA GLY A 14 -9.81 3.31 -11.43
C GLY A 14 -10.01 4.50 -12.35
N TRP A 15 -9.28 4.57 -13.46
CA TRP A 15 -9.75 5.41 -14.57
C TRP A 15 -11.10 4.94 -15.13
N PHE A 16 -11.74 3.88 -14.58
CA PHE A 16 -13.10 3.44 -14.93
C PHE A 16 -13.96 2.78 -13.83
N VAL A 17 -13.68 2.95 -12.52
CA VAL A 17 -14.59 2.37 -11.48
C VAL A 17 -14.99 3.42 -10.45
N SER A 18 -16.26 3.80 -10.49
CA SER A 18 -16.92 4.76 -9.61
C SER A 18 -16.81 4.36 -8.12
N PHE A 19 -15.81 4.88 -7.40
CA PHE A 19 -15.63 4.68 -5.96
C PHE A 19 -16.03 5.91 -5.10
N SER A 20 -16.69 6.90 -5.69
CA SER A 20 -16.98 8.21 -5.06
C SER A 20 -17.91 8.18 -3.84
N SER A 21 -18.52 7.05 -3.50
CA SER A 21 -19.45 6.97 -2.35
C SER A 21 -18.77 6.60 -1.02
N ASN A 22 -17.60 5.96 -1.02
CA ASN A 22 -17.04 5.37 0.21
C ASN A 22 -16.26 6.35 1.09
N ALA A 23 -15.71 7.42 0.52
CA ALA A 23 -14.70 8.17 1.25
C ALA A 23 -15.27 9.33 2.09
N GLN A 24 -16.52 9.76 1.86
CA GLN A 24 -17.30 10.48 2.88
C GLN A 24 -17.57 9.62 4.11
N ASN A 25 -17.84 8.33 3.92
CA ASN A 25 -18.04 7.41 5.03
C ASN A 25 -16.75 7.23 5.82
N VAL A 26 -15.57 7.22 5.17
CA VAL A 26 -14.29 7.11 5.89
C VAL A 26 -14.09 8.25 6.87
N GLU A 27 -14.31 9.50 6.47
CA GLU A 27 -14.16 10.65 7.36
C GLU A 27 -15.10 10.57 8.57
N GLU A 28 -16.37 10.24 8.32
CA GLU A 28 -17.37 10.08 9.37
C GLU A 28 -17.07 8.89 10.30
N LEU A 29 -16.51 7.80 9.76
CA LEU A 29 -16.17 6.61 10.54
C LEU A 29 -14.87 6.80 11.33
N VAL A 30 -13.89 7.49 10.75
CA VAL A 30 -12.59 7.73 11.37
C VAL A 30 -12.70 8.81 12.44
N SER A 31 -13.49 9.88 12.22
CA SER A 31 -13.76 10.92 13.24
C SER A 31 -14.45 10.39 14.50
N LYS A 32 -15.11 9.23 14.42
CA LYS A 32 -15.65 8.51 15.60
C LYS A 32 -14.56 7.89 16.48
N TYR A 33 -13.30 7.91 16.06
CA TYR A 33 -12.17 7.42 16.83
C TYR A 33 -11.11 8.51 17.02
N THR A 34 -10.90 8.92 18.27
CA THR A 34 -9.94 9.97 18.63
C THR A 34 -8.70 9.45 19.36
N SER A 35 -8.59 8.12 19.54
CA SER A 35 -7.64 7.50 20.49
C SER A 35 -7.02 6.18 19.94
N GLU A 36 -6.58 5.28 20.83
CA GLU A 36 -5.96 3.98 20.52
C GLU A 36 -6.82 3.11 19.56
N ASN A 37 -8.15 3.16 19.70
CA ASN A 37 -9.04 2.43 18.79
C ASN A 37 -8.95 2.95 17.35
N GLY A 38 -8.69 4.24 17.13
CA GLY A 38 -8.53 4.82 15.80
C GLY A 38 -7.26 4.31 15.10
N GLN A 39 -6.18 4.18 15.85
CA GLN A 39 -4.95 3.56 15.33
C GLN A 39 -5.20 2.11 14.93
N LYS A 40 -5.85 1.31 15.80
CA LYS A 40 -6.20 -0.09 15.50
C LYS A 40 -7.15 -0.21 14.29
N TYR A 41 -8.10 0.72 14.18
CA TYR A 41 -9.07 0.76 13.08
C TYR A 41 -8.39 1.03 11.73
N MET A 42 -7.39 1.92 11.71
CA MET A 42 -6.66 2.33 10.50
C MET A 42 -5.41 1.49 10.20
N GLN A 43 -4.89 0.71 11.15
CA GLN A 43 -3.69 -0.11 10.95
C GLN A 43 -3.76 -1.04 9.73
N PRO A 44 -4.88 -1.73 9.44
CA PRO A 44 -4.99 -2.53 8.21
C PRO A 44 -4.78 -1.74 6.93
N PHE A 45 -5.19 -0.46 6.90
CA PHE A 45 -4.96 0.40 5.74
C PHE A 45 -3.48 0.71 5.55
N ALA A 46 -2.75 0.99 6.63
CA ALA A 46 -1.29 1.15 6.57
C ALA A 46 -0.59 -0.11 6.08
N ASP A 47 -1.00 -1.29 6.58
CA ASP A 47 -0.48 -2.59 6.14
C ASP A 47 -0.70 -2.79 4.63
N ALA A 48 -1.95 -2.67 4.16
CA ALA A 48 -2.35 -2.88 2.76
C ALA A 48 -1.65 -1.90 1.80
N PHE A 49 -1.62 -0.62 2.15
CA PHE A 49 -1.09 0.42 1.29
C PHE A 49 0.43 0.35 1.17
N SER A 50 1.15 0.15 2.29
CA SER A 50 2.61 -0.06 2.27
C SER A 50 2.98 -1.34 1.53
N ALA A 51 2.19 -2.41 1.70
CA ALA A 51 2.42 -3.66 0.98
C ALA A 51 2.34 -3.46 -0.54
N ASN A 52 1.36 -2.66 -1.01
CA ASN A 52 1.25 -2.26 -2.41
C ASN A 52 2.45 -1.44 -2.88
N LEU A 53 2.87 -0.40 -2.14
CA LEU A 53 4.04 0.43 -2.47
C LEU A 53 5.31 -0.41 -2.73
N ASN A 54 5.49 -1.48 -1.96
CA ASN A 54 6.63 -2.41 -2.07
C ASN A 54 6.41 -3.56 -3.08
N SER A 55 5.38 -3.52 -3.94
CA SER A 55 5.09 -4.57 -4.92
C SER A 55 5.41 -4.15 -6.37
N GLY A 56 5.76 -5.09 -7.24
CA GLY A 56 6.06 -4.89 -8.67
C GLY A 56 7.39 -4.18 -8.95
N LEU A 57 8.38 -4.30 -8.05
CA LEU A 57 9.62 -3.51 -8.09
C LEU A 57 10.73 -4.14 -8.94
N PHE A 58 10.62 -5.43 -9.25
CA PHE A 58 11.54 -6.17 -10.12
C PHE A 58 10.80 -7.32 -10.82
N HIS A 59 11.26 -7.68 -12.02
CA HIS A 59 10.62 -8.70 -12.88
C HIS A 59 11.64 -9.69 -13.46
N ASN A 60 12.90 -9.53 -13.05
CA ASN A 60 14.07 -10.34 -13.34
C ASN A 60 15.15 -10.00 -12.31
N ALA A 61 16.24 -10.76 -12.26
CA ALA A 61 17.45 -10.41 -11.52
C ALA A 61 18.67 -10.22 -12.43
N GLY A 62 18.53 -10.48 -13.73
CA GLY A 62 19.59 -10.32 -14.72
C GLY A 62 19.87 -8.84 -15.00
N ILE A 63 21.11 -8.39 -14.76
CA ILE A 63 21.56 -7.04 -15.11
C ILE A 63 22.90 -7.17 -15.81
N ASN A 64 22.99 -6.66 -17.04
CA ASN A 64 24.24 -6.70 -17.80
C ASN A 64 25.32 -5.86 -17.10
N LYS A 65 26.59 -6.27 -17.20
CA LYS A 65 27.68 -5.49 -16.60
C LYS A 65 27.83 -4.11 -17.25
N LEU A 66 27.70 -4.05 -18.57
CA LEU A 66 27.73 -2.82 -19.36
C LEU A 66 26.74 -2.94 -20.50
N GLY A 67 26.07 -1.83 -20.82
CA GLY A 67 25.16 -1.74 -21.97
C GLY A 67 23.92 -0.94 -21.60
N PHE A 68 23.39 -0.19 -22.57
CA PHE A 68 22.18 0.58 -22.36
C PHE A 68 20.97 -0.36 -22.27
N GLN A 69 20.21 -0.19 -21.18
CA GLN A 69 18.91 -0.78 -20.96
C GLN A 69 17.94 0.30 -20.53
N ILE A 70 16.71 0.19 -21.03
CA ILE A 70 15.59 1.03 -20.62
C ILE A 70 14.36 0.15 -20.58
N TYR A 71 13.51 0.36 -19.58
CA TYR A 71 12.20 -0.27 -19.45
C TYR A 71 11.21 0.78 -18.98
N LEU A 72 10.12 0.94 -19.72
CA LEU A 72 8.98 1.77 -19.35
C LEU A 72 7.77 0.86 -19.18
N GLY A 73 7.19 0.82 -18.00
CA GLY A 73 6.07 -0.05 -17.70
C GLY A 73 5.04 0.56 -16.78
N ILE A 74 3.91 -0.11 -16.69
CA ILE A 74 2.83 0.17 -15.73
C ILE A 74 2.61 -1.10 -14.93
N GLU A 75 2.65 -0.95 -13.61
CA GLU A 75 2.33 -2.00 -12.65
C GLU A 75 0.93 -1.77 -12.09
N THR A 76 0.19 -2.85 -11.93
CA THR A 76 -1.05 -2.91 -11.17
C THR A 76 -0.80 -3.80 -9.96
N GLN A 77 -1.18 -3.34 -8.77
CA GLN A 77 -1.00 -4.05 -7.51
C GLN A 77 -2.33 -4.16 -6.77
N LEU A 78 -2.55 -5.29 -6.11
CA LEU A 78 -3.75 -5.58 -5.32
C LEU A 78 -3.32 -6.17 -3.98
N ALA A 79 -3.48 -5.41 -2.90
CA ALA A 79 -3.34 -5.93 -1.55
C ALA A 79 -4.64 -6.62 -1.14
N VAL A 80 -4.58 -7.92 -0.86
CA VAL A 80 -5.76 -8.72 -0.50
C VAL A 80 -6.03 -8.59 0.99
N ILE A 81 -7.23 -8.22 1.40
CA ILE A 81 -7.55 -8.04 2.83
C ILE A 81 -8.01 -9.37 3.45
N PRO A 82 -7.17 -10.04 4.27
CA PRO A 82 -7.58 -11.23 5.00
C PRO A 82 -8.65 -10.91 6.04
N SER A 83 -9.49 -11.90 6.36
CA SER A 83 -10.54 -11.78 7.40
C SER A 83 -9.99 -11.34 8.76
N SER A 84 -8.75 -11.70 9.10
CA SER A 84 -8.10 -11.30 10.35
C SER A 84 -7.83 -9.79 10.45
N GLN A 85 -7.82 -9.07 9.33
CA GLN A 85 -7.65 -7.61 9.28
C GLN A 85 -8.98 -6.87 9.15
N LYS A 86 -10.10 -7.57 8.96
CA LYS A 86 -11.45 -6.99 8.95
C LYS A 86 -11.98 -6.71 10.36
N PHE A 87 -11.35 -7.29 11.38
CA PHE A 87 -11.77 -7.18 12.76
C PHE A 87 -10.61 -6.81 13.68
N MET A 88 -10.90 -6.07 14.73
CA MET A 88 -9.99 -5.69 15.80
C MET A 88 -10.62 -5.97 17.17
N THR A 89 -9.79 -5.84 18.20
CA THR A 89 -10.25 -5.74 19.58
C THR A 89 -10.15 -4.29 20.02
N ALA A 90 -11.26 -3.74 20.49
CA ALA A 90 -11.38 -2.34 20.90
C ALA A 90 -11.91 -2.23 22.33
N THR A 91 -11.79 -1.08 22.94
CA THR A 91 -12.33 -0.79 24.27
C THR A 91 -13.37 0.32 24.16
N THR A 92 -14.48 0.24 24.90
CA THR A 92 -15.45 1.36 24.94
C THR A 92 -14.79 2.62 25.52
N GLU A 93 -15.17 3.78 25.00
CA GLU A 93 -14.59 5.08 25.35
C GLU A 93 -15.68 6.08 25.78
N GLY A 94 -15.26 7.26 26.27
CA GLY A 94 -16.16 8.32 26.72
C GLY A 94 -16.90 7.95 28.01
N ASP A 95 -18.18 8.30 28.07
CA ASP A 95 -19.03 8.12 29.27
C ASP A 95 -19.46 6.66 29.51
N TYR A 96 -19.02 5.72 28.68
CA TYR A 96 -19.31 4.30 28.87
C TYR A 96 -18.41 3.70 29.97
N PHE A 97 -18.96 3.60 31.18
CA PHE A 97 -18.27 3.09 32.36
C PHE A 97 -19.02 1.92 33.01
N PRO A 98 -18.34 0.81 33.38
CA PRO A 98 -16.91 0.58 33.24
C PRO A 98 -16.48 0.35 31.78
N SER A 99 -15.26 0.77 31.44
CA SER A 99 -14.73 0.53 30.09
C SER A 99 -14.62 -0.96 29.83
N THR A 100 -15.17 -1.40 28.71
CA THR A 100 -15.34 -2.81 28.37
C THR A 100 -14.54 -3.13 27.12
N ARG A 101 -13.74 -4.21 27.19
CA ARG A 101 -12.98 -4.73 26.05
C ARG A 101 -13.87 -5.62 25.18
N VAL A 102 -13.90 -5.34 23.89
CA VAL A 102 -14.81 -5.97 22.93
C VAL A 102 -14.00 -6.51 21.74
N GLU A 103 -14.10 -7.81 21.51
CA GLU A 103 -13.48 -8.48 20.36
C GLU A 103 -14.37 -8.40 19.13
N ASN A 104 -13.83 -8.73 17.95
CA ASN A 104 -14.57 -8.76 16.68
C ASN A 104 -15.30 -7.44 16.36
N VAL A 105 -14.64 -6.31 16.63
CA VAL A 105 -15.09 -4.97 16.22
C VAL A 105 -14.60 -4.70 14.80
N PRO A 106 -15.41 -4.16 13.88
CA PRO A 106 -14.97 -3.85 12.52
C PRO A 106 -13.76 -2.90 12.47
N THR A 107 -12.84 -3.15 11.54
CA THR A 107 -11.79 -2.19 11.13
C THR A 107 -12.26 -1.37 9.94
N VAL A 108 -11.40 -0.49 9.38
CA VAL A 108 -11.72 0.27 8.16
C VAL A 108 -12.09 -0.62 6.96
N PHE A 109 -11.60 -1.86 6.91
CA PHE A 109 -11.98 -2.83 5.86
C PHE A 109 -13.05 -3.84 6.31
N GLY A 110 -13.50 -3.75 7.56
CA GLY A 110 -14.53 -4.61 8.13
C GLY A 110 -15.93 -4.35 7.56
N PRO A 111 -16.93 -5.15 7.98
CA PRO A 111 -18.32 -4.98 7.58
C PRO A 111 -18.83 -3.55 7.81
N SER A 112 -19.71 -3.06 6.94
CA SER A 112 -20.28 -1.71 7.04
C SER A 112 -21.21 -1.52 8.26
N GLU A 113 -21.73 -2.62 8.81
CA GLU A 113 -22.49 -2.59 10.05
C GLU A 113 -21.55 -2.48 11.25
N GLY A 114 -21.77 -1.44 12.06
CA GLY A 114 -21.06 -1.23 13.33
C GLY A 114 -21.46 -2.23 14.41
N LYS A 115 -20.63 -2.37 15.44
CA LYS A 115 -20.90 -3.28 16.55
C LYS A 115 -21.54 -2.55 17.72
N ARG A 116 -22.75 -2.95 18.10
CA ARG A 116 -23.47 -2.41 19.25
C ARG A 116 -23.22 -3.28 20.48
N ILE A 117 -22.95 -2.64 21.62
CA ILE A 117 -22.80 -3.29 22.92
C ILE A 117 -23.68 -2.55 23.92
N GLU A 118 -24.47 -3.30 24.67
CA GLU A 118 -25.36 -2.77 25.71
C GLU A 118 -24.86 -3.24 27.07
N ASP A 119 -24.74 -2.31 28.02
CA ASP A 119 -24.45 -2.64 29.41
C ASP A 119 -25.72 -3.25 30.04
N PRO A 120 -25.67 -4.51 30.52
CA PRO A 120 -26.85 -5.21 31.03
C PRO A 120 -27.38 -4.63 32.35
N ASN A 121 -26.59 -3.84 33.07
CA ASN A 121 -26.98 -3.25 34.35
C ASN A 121 -27.52 -1.84 34.19
N THR A 122 -26.98 -1.05 33.26
CA THR A 122 -27.35 0.36 33.07
C THR A 122 -28.25 0.59 31.85
N GLY A 123 -28.30 -0.35 30.91
CA GLY A 123 -28.96 -0.19 29.61
C GLY A 123 -28.23 0.78 28.67
N LEU A 124 -27.02 1.23 29.04
CA LEU A 124 -26.23 2.14 28.23
C LEU A 124 -25.73 1.41 26.97
N VAL A 125 -25.87 2.04 25.81
CA VAL A 125 -25.46 1.46 24.52
C VAL A 125 -24.25 2.19 23.98
N TYR A 126 -23.18 1.45 23.68
CA TYR A 126 -22.04 1.90 22.91
C TYR A 126 -22.07 1.31 21.51
N VAL A 127 -21.76 2.13 20.51
CA VAL A 127 -21.74 1.69 19.11
C VAL A 127 -20.35 1.94 18.53
N PHE A 128 -19.62 0.86 18.30
CA PHE A 128 -18.41 0.92 17.47
C PHE A 128 -18.83 1.13 16.01
N PRO A 129 -18.19 2.06 15.27
CA PRO A 129 -18.46 2.24 13.85
C PRO A 129 -18.15 0.97 13.04
N GLY A 130 -18.83 0.83 11.91
CA GLY A 130 -18.52 -0.17 10.89
C GLY A 130 -17.31 0.23 10.04
N GLY A 131 -17.01 -0.57 9.03
CA GLY A 131 -15.98 -0.32 8.02
C GLY A 131 -16.55 -0.05 6.63
N LEU A 132 -15.73 -0.30 5.60
CA LEU A 132 -16.08 -0.10 4.20
C LEU A 132 -16.44 -1.40 3.45
N ASP A 133 -16.33 -2.55 4.10
CA ASP A 133 -16.46 -3.89 3.53
C ASP A 133 -15.62 -4.09 2.24
N ILE A 134 -14.33 -3.76 2.34
CA ILE A 134 -13.38 -3.85 1.24
C ILE A 134 -12.57 -5.14 1.35
N ASN A 135 -12.47 -5.87 0.25
CA ASN A 135 -11.71 -7.13 0.17
C ASN A 135 -10.31 -6.97 -0.44
N TYR A 136 -10.03 -5.85 -1.10
CA TYR A 136 -8.75 -5.57 -1.71
C TYR A 136 -8.51 -4.07 -1.87
N VAL A 137 -7.24 -3.65 -1.77
CA VAL A 137 -6.81 -2.27 -2.05
C VAL A 137 -6.02 -2.27 -3.35
N PRO A 138 -6.51 -1.65 -4.43
CA PRO A 138 -5.76 -1.54 -5.67
C PRO A 138 -4.76 -0.40 -5.65
N MET A 139 -3.68 -0.56 -6.42
CA MET A 139 -2.72 0.46 -6.77
C MET A 139 -2.29 0.28 -8.23
N ILE A 140 -1.91 1.39 -8.89
CA ILE A 140 -1.35 1.42 -10.24
C ILE A 140 -0.16 2.36 -10.21
N THR A 141 1.00 1.92 -10.67
CA THR A 141 2.22 2.73 -10.66
C THR A 141 2.94 2.65 -12.00
N PRO A 142 3.12 3.78 -12.71
CA PRO A 142 4.06 3.84 -13.82
C PRO A 142 5.49 3.75 -13.29
N GLN A 143 6.36 3.08 -14.04
CA GLN A 143 7.76 2.91 -13.69
C GLN A 143 8.68 3.01 -14.89
N LEU A 144 9.85 3.59 -14.65
CA LEU A 144 10.95 3.70 -15.59
C LEU A 144 12.19 3.09 -14.96
N THR A 145 12.76 2.07 -15.59
CA THR A 145 14.07 1.53 -15.23
C THR A 145 15.08 1.89 -16.30
N VAL A 146 16.24 2.42 -15.89
CA VAL A 146 17.36 2.77 -16.77
C VAL A 146 18.64 2.16 -16.22
N GLY A 147 19.54 1.78 -17.11
CA GLY A 147 20.79 1.13 -16.78
C GLY A 147 21.44 0.64 -18.06
N SER A 148 22.20 -0.43 -18.07
CA SER A 148 23.00 -0.95 -16.97
C SER A 148 24.35 -0.21 -16.94
N VAL A 149 24.80 0.18 -15.74
CA VAL A 149 26.13 0.76 -15.54
C VAL A 149 26.84 -0.06 -14.46
N TYR A 150 27.90 -0.78 -14.83
CA TYR A 150 28.64 -1.68 -13.94
C TYR A 150 27.74 -2.68 -13.20
N GLY A 151 26.80 -3.32 -13.90
CA GLY A 151 25.88 -4.28 -13.29
C GLY A 151 24.79 -3.62 -12.44
N THR A 152 24.56 -2.31 -12.59
CA THR A 152 23.61 -1.54 -11.78
C THR A 152 22.51 -0.93 -12.64
N ASP A 153 21.28 -0.96 -12.17
CA ASP A 153 20.17 -0.19 -12.75
C ASP A 153 19.44 0.66 -11.71
N LEU A 154 18.76 1.69 -12.21
CA LEU A 154 17.97 2.65 -11.45
C LEU A 154 16.52 2.53 -11.92
N THR A 155 15.61 2.32 -10.98
CA THR A 155 14.17 2.36 -11.19
C THR A 155 13.60 3.63 -10.57
N ILE A 156 12.70 4.32 -11.27
CA ILE A 156 11.97 5.50 -10.81
C ILE A 156 10.49 5.22 -10.99
N ARG A 157 9.70 5.54 -9.96
CA ARG A 157 8.23 5.59 -10.00
C ARG A 157 7.79 7.02 -9.76
N PHE A 158 6.98 7.54 -10.66
CA PHE A 158 6.46 8.88 -10.54
C PHE A 158 5.03 8.94 -11.08
N ALA A 159 4.09 9.32 -10.22
CA ALA A 159 2.74 9.66 -10.61
C ALA A 159 2.29 10.85 -9.78
N GLY A 160 1.52 11.74 -10.35
CA GLY A 160 0.96 12.85 -9.58
C GLY A 160 0.04 13.71 -10.40
N THR A 161 -0.90 14.34 -9.71
CA THR A 161 -1.79 15.33 -10.26
C THR A 161 -1.78 16.55 -9.35
N LYS A 162 -1.71 17.74 -9.97
CA LYS A 162 -1.72 19.00 -9.23
C LYS A 162 -3.16 19.47 -9.09
N LYS A 163 -3.53 19.87 -7.87
CA LYS A 163 -4.77 20.59 -7.55
C LYS A 163 -6.04 19.92 -8.08
N ILE A 164 -6.43 18.81 -7.47
CA ILE A 164 -7.85 18.45 -7.45
C ILE A 164 -8.53 19.44 -6.49
N GLU A 165 -9.56 20.16 -6.95
CA GLU A 165 -10.35 21.06 -6.09
C GLU A 165 -10.77 20.34 -4.80
N ASP A 166 -10.64 21.02 -3.66
CA ASP A 166 -10.98 20.57 -2.29
C ASP A 166 -10.16 19.41 -1.67
N VAL A 167 -9.13 18.88 -2.34
CA VAL A 167 -8.43 17.64 -1.92
C VAL A 167 -6.90 17.78 -1.80
N GLY A 168 -6.30 18.75 -2.47
CA GLY A 168 -4.86 18.99 -2.45
C GLY A 168 -4.08 18.16 -3.50
N ASP A 169 -2.76 18.15 -3.36
CA ASP A 169 -1.86 17.48 -4.32
C ASP A 169 -1.72 15.99 -4.01
N ILE A 170 -1.77 15.16 -5.06
CA ILE A 170 -1.48 13.73 -4.97
C ILE A 170 -0.16 13.48 -5.66
N SER A 171 0.77 12.84 -4.96
CA SER A 171 2.06 12.51 -5.51
C SER A 171 2.56 11.16 -5.02
N LEU A 172 3.06 10.38 -5.96
CA LEU A 172 3.89 9.21 -5.76
C LEU A 172 5.26 9.55 -6.33
N PHE A 173 6.28 9.47 -5.50
CA PHE A 173 7.66 9.48 -5.95
C PHE A 173 8.41 8.35 -5.28
N GLY A 174 9.09 7.55 -6.08
CA GLY A 174 9.94 6.50 -5.58
C GLY A 174 11.11 6.23 -6.50
N TRP A 175 12.13 5.64 -5.93
CA TRP A 175 13.34 5.26 -6.64
C TRP A 175 13.85 3.94 -6.07
N GLY A 176 14.67 3.25 -6.84
CA GLY A 176 15.38 2.08 -6.37
C GLY A 176 16.58 1.75 -7.22
N LEU A 177 17.57 1.15 -6.59
CA LEU A 177 18.80 0.69 -7.23
C LEU A 177 18.86 -0.82 -7.10
N ARG A 178 19.22 -1.48 -8.20
CA ARG A 178 19.62 -2.90 -8.15
C ARG A 178 21.05 -3.05 -8.61
N HIS A 179 21.76 -4.00 -8.03
CA HIS A 179 23.11 -4.38 -8.43
C HIS A 179 23.21 -5.90 -8.61
N SER A 180 23.79 -6.31 -9.73
CA SER A 180 24.05 -7.72 -10.04
C SER A 180 25.06 -8.30 -9.06
N ILE A 181 24.74 -9.47 -8.53
CA ILE A 181 25.65 -10.27 -7.71
C ILE A 181 26.42 -11.26 -8.59
N ASP A 182 25.93 -11.55 -9.80
CA ASP A 182 26.50 -12.52 -10.74
C ASP A 182 27.99 -12.27 -11.03
N GLN A 183 28.41 -11.00 -11.02
CA GLN A 183 29.79 -10.60 -11.25
C GLN A 183 30.76 -10.95 -10.12
N TYR A 184 30.25 -11.24 -8.92
CA TYR A 184 31.04 -11.63 -7.75
C TYR A 184 30.85 -13.10 -7.39
N LEU A 185 29.66 -13.63 -7.65
CA LEU A 185 29.29 -15.01 -7.35
C LEU A 185 28.62 -15.64 -8.58
N PRO A 186 29.35 -16.44 -9.37
CA PRO A 186 28.80 -17.07 -10.57
C PRO A 186 27.83 -18.20 -10.17
N LEU A 187 26.54 -17.90 -10.21
CA LEU A 187 25.46 -18.82 -9.90
C LEU A 187 24.83 -19.38 -11.20
N PRO A 188 24.17 -20.54 -11.17
CA PRO A 188 23.46 -21.10 -12.33
C PRO A 188 22.15 -20.35 -12.68
N PHE A 189 21.86 -19.27 -11.97
CA PHE A 189 20.73 -18.36 -12.16
C PHE A 189 21.22 -16.92 -11.95
N SER A 190 20.51 -15.95 -12.51
CA SER A 190 20.83 -14.54 -12.30
C SER A 190 20.39 -14.08 -10.91
N SER A 191 21.19 -13.22 -10.31
CA SER A 191 21.03 -12.77 -8.94
C SER A 191 21.37 -11.28 -8.79
N ALA A 192 20.58 -10.60 -7.95
CA ALA A 192 20.75 -9.18 -7.67
C ALA A 192 20.37 -8.84 -6.23
N ILE A 193 20.93 -7.75 -5.73
CA ILE A 193 20.42 -7.07 -4.53
C ILE A 193 19.78 -5.75 -4.94
N GLY A 194 18.63 -5.43 -4.37
CA GLY A 194 17.89 -4.21 -4.64
C GLY A 194 17.55 -3.44 -3.38
N PHE A 195 17.62 -2.12 -3.43
CA PHE A 195 17.03 -1.22 -2.45
C PHE A 195 16.05 -0.29 -3.13
N TYR A 196 14.88 -0.12 -2.54
CA TYR A 196 13.83 0.77 -3.06
C TYR A 196 13.27 1.62 -1.93
N ASN A 197 12.91 2.86 -2.27
CA ASN A 197 12.24 3.79 -1.40
C ASN A 197 11.11 4.47 -2.18
N GLN A 198 9.92 4.49 -1.59
CA GLN A 198 8.68 4.98 -2.18
C GLN A 198 8.02 5.91 -1.17
N ARG A 199 7.54 7.06 -1.65
CA ARG A 199 6.75 8.00 -0.85
C ARG A 199 5.49 8.39 -1.61
N PHE A 200 4.37 8.28 -0.92
CA PHE A 200 3.06 8.68 -1.39
C PHE A 200 2.50 9.77 -0.49
N LYS A 201 2.01 10.85 -1.09
CA LYS A 201 1.33 11.93 -0.40
C LYS A 201 -0.02 12.20 -1.01
N PHE A 202 -0.99 12.51 -0.14
CA PHE A 202 -2.32 12.97 -0.53
C PHE A 202 -2.69 14.15 0.36
N GLY A 203 -2.56 15.36 -0.20
CA GLY A 203 -2.71 16.62 0.53
C GLY A 203 -1.83 16.66 1.78
N ASP A 204 -2.36 17.26 2.84
CA ASP A 204 -1.79 17.24 4.18
C ASP A 204 -2.34 16.08 5.03
N TYR A 205 -3.23 15.26 4.46
CA TYR A 205 -3.97 14.22 5.17
C TYR A 205 -3.23 12.90 5.30
N LEU A 206 -2.40 12.55 4.31
CA LEU A 206 -1.71 11.26 4.26
C LEU A 206 -0.28 11.43 3.76
N ASP A 207 0.68 10.98 4.55
CA ASP A 207 2.09 10.84 4.17
C ASP A 207 2.55 9.41 4.47
N ALA A 208 2.70 8.62 3.41
CA ALA A 208 3.12 7.23 3.49
C ALA A 208 4.52 7.05 2.88
N SER A 209 5.40 6.36 3.61
CA SER A 209 6.74 6.01 3.18
C SER A 209 6.93 4.50 3.30
N SER A 210 7.50 3.89 2.27
CA SER A 210 7.73 2.45 2.21
C SER A 210 9.07 2.17 1.54
N SER A 211 9.87 1.33 2.15
CA SER A 211 11.18 0.92 1.64
C SER A 211 11.34 -0.59 1.71
N ILE A 212 12.15 -1.14 0.83
CA ILE A 212 12.46 -2.57 0.82
C ILE A 212 13.89 -2.80 0.37
N ILE A 213 14.61 -3.63 1.12
CA ILE A 213 15.88 -4.24 0.71
C ILE A 213 15.54 -5.65 0.26
N SER A 214 16.01 -6.09 -0.90
CA SER A 214 15.64 -7.40 -1.48
C SER A 214 16.84 -8.13 -2.05
N LEU A 215 16.90 -9.44 -1.80
CA LEU A 215 17.74 -10.38 -2.54
C LEU A 215 16.87 -11.04 -3.61
N GLN A 216 17.29 -10.97 -4.86
CA GLN A 216 16.50 -11.34 -6.04
C GLN A 216 17.22 -12.44 -6.81
N GLY A 217 16.44 -13.35 -7.38
CA GLY A 217 16.92 -14.41 -8.27
C GLY A 217 15.99 -14.61 -9.46
N SER A 218 16.55 -14.95 -10.61
CA SER A 218 15.76 -15.28 -11.80
C SER A 218 16.42 -16.30 -12.71
N PHE A 219 15.58 -17.04 -13.41
CA PHE A 219 15.97 -18.00 -14.42
C PHE A 219 15.12 -17.77 -15.68
N SER A 220 15.76 -17.56 -16.81
CA SER A 220 15.10 -17.21 -18.08
C SER A 220 15.37 -18.27 -19.14
N ILE A 221 14.30 -18.81 -19.73
CA ILE A 221 14.34 -19.71 -20.89
C ILE A 221 13.50 -19.08 -22.01
N GLN A 222 14.15 -18.73 -23.12
CA GLN A 222 13.51 -18.12 -24.28
C GLN A 222 12.68 -16.89 -23.88
N VAL A 223 11.37 -16.94 -24.05
CA VAL A 223 10.42 -15.86 -23.72
C VAL A 223 9.92 -15.93 -22.27
N ILE A 224 10.25 -16.97 -21.50
CA ILE A 224 9.75 -17.17 -20.14
C ILE A 224 10.84 -16.82 -19.14
N THR A 225 10.49 -16.02 -18.13
CA THR A 225 11.35 -15.72 -16.98
C THR A 225 10.63 -16.12 -15.71
N LEU A 226 11.25 -16.99 -14.91
CA LEU A 226 10.82 -17.25 -13.54
C LEU A 226 11.70 -16.42 -12.61
N TYR A 227 11.09 -15.69 -11.68
CA TYR A 227 11.83 -14.84 -10.76
C TYR A 227 11.22 -14.89 -9.36
N GLY A 228 12.03 -14.50 -8.39
CA GLY A 228 11.58 -14.36 -7.02
C GLY A 228 12.61 -13.63 -6.17
N GLY A 229 12.27 -13.42 -4.91
CA GLY A 229 13.17 -12.76 -3.99
C GLY A 229 12.70 -12.78 -2.55
N LEU A 230 13.63 -12.51 -1.64
CA LEU A 230 13.38 -12.28 -0.23
C LEU A 230 13.62 -10.81 0.08
N GLY A 231 12.65 -10.17 0.71
CA GLY A 231 12.68 -8.75 1.03
C GLY A 231 12.52 -8.47 2.52
N TYR A 232 13.24 -7.45 3.00
CA TYR A 232 13.01 -6.82 4.30
C TYR A 232 12.34 -5.47 4.09
N GLU A 233 11.13 -5.31 4.63
CA GLU A 233 10.29 -4.13 4.46
C GLU A 233 10.35 -3.21 5.66
N MET A 234 10.32 -1.91 5.38
CA MET A 234 10.27 -0.84 6.36
C MET A 234 9.25 0.19 5.88
N GLY A 235 8.47 0.76 6.78
CA GLY A 235 7.52 1.78 6.39
C GLY A 235 6.99 2.60 7.55
N SER A 236 6.32 3.69 7.19
CA SER A 236 5.55 4.52 8.09
C SER A 236 4.40 5.16 7.33
N MET A 237 3.29 5.39 8.01
CA MET A 237 2.14 6.09 7.46
C MET A 237 1.62 7.08 8.50
N LYS A 238 1.51 8.34 8.10
CA LYS A 238 0.91 9.39 8.90
C LYS A 238 -0.44 9.75 8.31
N ILE A 239 -1.48 9.68 9.12
CA ILE A 239 -2.83 10.11 8.75
C ILE A 239 -3.19 11.27 9.66
N SER A 240 -3.53 12.41 9.08
CA SER A 240 -3.97 13.62 9.79
C SER A 240 -5.31 14.06 9.25
N TYR A 241 -6.26 14.40 10.12
CA TYR A 241 -7.50 15.05 9.71
C TYR A 241 -8.01 15.98 10.80
N GLU A 242 -8.71 17.02 10.37
CA GLU A 242 -9.34 17.99 11.24
C GLU A 242 -10.84 17.70 11.30
N TYR A 243 -11.41 17.72 12.50
CA TYR A 243 -12.86 17.63 12.67
C TYR A 243 -13.36 18.78 13.55
N GLU A 244 -14.55 19.28 13.26
CA GLU A 244 -15.21 20.29 14.08
C GLU A 244 -15.96 19.56 15.20
N ASN A 245 -15.51 19.75 16.43
CA ASN A 245 -16.20 19.22 17.60
C ASN A 245 -17.50 20.03 17.78
N LEU A 246 -18.63 19.37 17.54
CA LEU A 246 -19.95 20.00 17.54
C LEU A 246 -20.39 20.48 18.93
N GLU A 247 -19.75 20.02 20.01
CA GLU A 247 -20.07 20.42 21.38
C GLU A 247 -19.47 21.78 21.74
N ASN A 248 -18.28 22.10 21.23
CA ASN A 248 -17.55 23.32 21.57
C ASN A 248 -17.26 24.24 20.36
N GLY A 249 -17.57 23.81 19.13
CA GLY A 249 -17.32 24.53 17.89
C GLY A 249 -15.83 24.69 17.54
N GLN A 250 -14.95 23.93 18.18
CA GLN A 250 -13.51 23.98 17.94
C GLN A 250 -13.08 22.91 16.94
N THR A 251 -12.17 23.29 16.05
CA THR A 251 -11.48 22.34 15.18
C THR A 251 -10.41 21.62 15.98
N GLU A 252 -10.53 20.30 16.05
CA GLU A 252 -9.53 19.43 16.67
C GLU A 252 -8.84 18.59 15.59
N GLU A 253 -7.53 18.40 15.74
CA GLU A 253 -6.73 17.60 14.80
C GLU A 253 -6.47 16.22 15.39
N ILE A 254 -6.80 15.18 14.63
CA ILE A 254 -6.49 13.80 14.98
C ILE A 254 -5.36 13.31 14.08
N ARG A 255 -4.36 12.71 14.71
CA ARG A 255 -3.18 12.16 14.04
C ARG A 255 -2.98 10.70 14.40
N PHE A 256 -2.77 9.88 13.39
CA PHE A 256 -2.33 8.51 13.52
C PHE A 256 -0.96 8.32 12.88
N ASP A 257 0.01 7.96 13.71
CA ASP A 257 1.31 7.48 13.26
C ASP A 257 1.29 5.94 13.25
N LEU A 258 1.15 5.36 12.06
CA LEU A 258 1.01 3.92 11.85
C LEU A 258 2.31 3.32 11.32
N THR A 259 2.67 2.15 11.84
CA THR A 259 3.82 1.36 11.36
C THR A 259 3.29 0.13 10.63
N PRO A 260 3.45 0.01 9.31
CA PRO A 260 3.03 -1.16 8.55
C PRO A 260 3.61 -2.46 9.12
N GLY A 261 2.80 -3.51 9.13
CA GLY A 261 3.13 -4.80 9.75
C GLY A 261 3.94 -5.76 8.89
N ASN A 262 4.20 -5.44 7.62
CA ASN A 262 5.08 -6.25 6.77
C ASN A 262 6.55 -5.99 7.14
N THR A 263 7.27 -7.06 7.46
CA THR A 263 8.72 -7.01 7.77
C THR A 263 9.52 -7.92 6.86
N ILE A 264 9.02 -9.12 6.56
CA ILE A 264 9.63 -10.07 5.64
C ILE A 264 8.63 -10.38 4.52
N ARG A 265 9.13 -10.37 3.29
CA ARG A 265 8.38 -10.69 2.07
C ARG A 265 9.08 -11.77 1.27
N LEU A 266 8.31 -12.75 0.81
CA LEU A 266 8.71 -13.65 -0.28
C LEU A 266 7.96 -13.24 -1.55
N THR A 267 8.70 -12.96 -2.61
CA THR A 267 8.16 -12.65 -3.94
C THR A 267 8.37 -13.85 -4.85
N THR A 268 7.33 -14.25 -5.58
CA THR A 268 7.41 -15.23 -6.65
C THR A 268 6.67 -14.70 -7.87
N GLY A 269 7.33 -14.67 -9.02
CA GLY A 269 6.75 -14.12 -10.22
C GLY A 269 7.17 -14.86 -11.48
N PHE A 270 6.40 -14.61 -12.53
CA PHE A 270 6.65 -15.11 -13.87
C PHE A 270 6.55 -13.95 -14.86
N GLY A 271 7.43 -13.96 -15.84
CA GLY A 271 7.51 -12.97 -16.91
C GLY A 271 7.45 -13.64 -18.28
N PHE A 272 6.87 -12.92 -19.24
CA PHE A 272 6.83 -13.22 -20.66
C PHE A 272 7.50 -12.07 -21.43
N ASN A 273 8.70 -12.34 -21.94
CA ASN A 273 9.56 -11.41 -22.66
C ASN A 273 9.36 -11.61 -24.18
N LEU A 274 8.44 -10.85 -24.78
CA LEU A 274 8.03 -10.92 -26.19
C LEU A 274 8.81 -9.89 -27.04
N GLY A 275 10.13 -9.98 -27.03
CA GLY A 275 11.00 -9.00 -27.69
C GLY A 275 11.03 -7.69 -26.89
N PRO A 276 10.56 -6.55 -27.46
CA PRO A 276 10.52 -5.29 -26.72
C PRO A 276 9.39 -5.26 -25.69
N VAL A 277 8.36 -6.10 -25.81
CA VAL A 277 7.22 -6.13 -24.88
C VAL A 277 7.48 -7.12 -23.76
N ASN A 278 7.25 -6.71 -22.51
CA ASN A 278 7.40 -7.54 -21.34
C ASN A 278 6.10 -7.54 -20.56
N LEU A 279 5.60 -8.72 -20.24
CA LEU A 279 4.44 -8.96 -19.38
C LEU A 279 4.91 -9.73 -18.16
N HIS A 280 4.37 -9.43 -16.99
CA HIS A 280 4.69 -10.21 -15.80
C HIS A 280 3.57 -10.18 -14.80
N ALA A 281 3.57 -11.18 -13.93
CA ALA A 281 2.76 -11.16 -12.72
C ALA A 281 3.51 -11.83 -11.58
N GLU A 282 3.20 -11.38 -10.38
CA GLU A 282 3.82 -11.83 -9.15
C GLU A 282 2.80 -11.97 -8.02
N TYR A 283 3.14 -12.86 -7.11
CA TYR A 283 2.51 -12.97 -5.82
C TYR A 283 3.55 -12.67 -4.74
N ASN A 284 3.17 -11.82 -3.80
CA ASN A 284 3.98 -11.47 -2.65
C ASN A 284 3.36 -12.04 -1.38
N LEU A 285 4.06 -12.99 -0.77
CA LEU A 285 3.69 -13.58 0.51
C LEU A 285 4.35 -12.81 1.65
N ALA A 286 3.52 -12.18 2.48
CA ALA A 286 3.89 -11.47 3.70
C ALA A 286 2.66 -11.43 4.64
N LYS A 287 2.77 -10.78 5.81
CA LYS A 287 1.63 -10.57 6.73
C LYS A 287 0.42 -9.97 5.98
N GLN A 288 0.71 -9.00 5.11
CA GLN A 288 -0.19 -8.45 4.11
C GLN A 288 0.28 -8.92 2.72
N SER A 289 -0.45 -9.86 2.13
CA SER A 289 -0.12 -10.40 0.81
C SER A 289 -0.63 -9.49 -0.31
N THR A 290 0.08 -9.49 -1.44
CA THR A 290 -0.30 -8.74 -2.64
C THR A 290 -0.19 -9.60 -3.90
N ILE A 291 -1.00 -9.26 -4.90
CA ILE A 291 -0.88 -9.75 -6.28
C ILE A 291 -0.51 -8.54 -7.14
N SER A 292 0.45 -8.68 -8.03
CA SER A 292 0.78 -7.64 -9.00
C SER A 292 0.84 -8.20 -10.41
N ALA A 293 0.49 -7.36 -11.38
CA ALA A 293 0.70 -7.64 -12.79
C ALA A 293 1.12 -6.36 -13.51
N GLY A 294 2.00 -6.49 -14.49
CA GLY A 294 2.50 -5.36 -15.25
C GLY A 294 2.74 -5.65 -16.72
N LEU A 295 2.80 -4.56 -17.47
CA LEU A 295 3.13 -4.53 -18.88
C LEU A 295 4.12 -3.39 -19.10
N GLY A 296 5.14 -3.63 -19.90
CA GLY A 296 6.05 -2.58 -20.31
C GLY A 296 6.78 -2.87 -21.61
N ILE A 297 7.47 -1.83 -22.08
CA ILE A 297 8.33 -1.88 -23.26
C ILE A 297 9.76 -1.65 -22.80
N GLY A 298 10.66 -2.56 -23.18
CA GLY A 298 12.06 -2.50 -22.82
C GLY A 298 12.99 -2.72 -24.00
N PHE A 299 14.15 -2.09 -23.94
CA PHE A 299 15.30 -2.36 -24.81
C PHE A 299 16.48 -2.73 -23.92
N GLY A 300 17.18 -3.83 -24.23
CA GLY A 300 18.30 -4.33 -23.40
C GLY A 300 17.88 -4.91 -22.04
N TYR A 301 16.64 -4.66 -21.62
CA TYR A 301 15.98 -5.27 -20.47
C TYR A 301 15.63 -6.72 -20.83
N LYS A 302 16.17 -7.69 -20.10
CA LYS A 302 15.96 -9.12 -20.32
C LYS A 302 15.57 -9.81 -19.02
#